data_AF-A0A958FWH8-F1
#
_entry.id   AF-A0A958FWH8-F1
#
_cell.length_a   1.000
_cell.length_b   1.000
_cell.length_c   1.000
_cell.angle_alpha   90.00
_cell.angle_beta   90.00
_cell.angle_gamma   90.00
#
_symmetry.space_group_name_H-M   'P 1'
#
loop_
_entity.id
_entity.type
_entity.pdbx_description
1 polymer ?
#
loop_
_entity_poly.entity_id
_entity_poly.type
_entity_poly.pdbx_seq_one_letter_code
_entity_poly.pdbx_strand_id
1 'polypeptide(L)'
;MVKNLGAVFLGICIAGCGDSGSDNGLSESYPSDLVITSPFATGSAVEGLTKLTSRFQQISEEPLSPPDYVEKEQEIQNRIQGSSIADCKFNLALFRPKVDVTCYGPQLDFMNHVDGDDASWPDQNMNGSPDLPSGDVGIWESTEASTNEPCVVAKINSIVSEAQAYIQTSQDLLASMLCLAKVKGLDTLPALGASSDLTNVFADIRSDALPIDAENALIERLDDIDGRPQYHSRVTAKIGEGTSFGAVSVSTDLYHLPTSTDNATYKGRLTFTFSGAGYATPGGGCSANSELIGGSIVYEKSASGINYQFKRAKYCEEAQAEPFDSSNDLDASNKYNATTNPGGWASDFTDFRGNFNPDTLVGTYSAAWQAGALDSNTRAFLAQIESADQTYNGCGYYGFGPDVEDTNVGNISGMICNWAGPGNSHTPLTQKVQRQCVDFNRTTKVWESDAALLNISYAPTNDCEINNETSTHDGGGVASFDGETVIPNNLLDLSEMPLSPPTPPSGI
;
A
#
# COMPACT_ATOMS: atom_id res chain seq x y z
N MET A 1 -3.01 60.50 13.09
CA MET A 1 -2.63 59.20 13.70
C MET A 1 -3.43 58.12 12.97
N VAL A 2 -2.92 57.11 12.29
CA VAL A 2 -1.58 56.64 11.92
C VAL A 2 -1.77 55.86 10.60
N LYS A 3 -0.93 56.19 9.62
CA LYS A 3 -0.38 55.42 8.46
C LYS A 3 -1.18 54.24 7.86
N ASN A 4 -1.66 54.42 6.63
CA ASN A 4 -1.77 53.36 5.62
C ASN A 4 -0.38 53.14 4.99
N LEU A 5 0.21 51.96 5.17
CA LEU A 5 1.28 51.44 4.32
C LEU A 5 0.64 50.46 3.34
N GLY A 6 0.64 50.78 2.05
CA GLY A 6 0.43 49.80 1.01
C GLY A 6 1.67 48.90 0.93
N ALA A 7 1.52 47.64 1.31
CA ALA A 7 2.53 46.62 1.06
C ALA A 7 2.25 46.00 -0.32
N VAL A 8 3.24 46.14 -1.20
CA VAL A 8 3.35 45.43 -2.46
C VAL A 8 3.38 43.93 -2.15
N PHE A 9 2.37 43.19 -2.60
CA PHE A 9 2.38 41.73 -2.60
C PHE A 9 3.38 41.28 -3.67
N LEU A 10 4.58 40.91 -3.22
CA LEU A 10 5.54 40.15 -4.01
C LEU A 10 5.09 38.69 -3.91
N GLY A 11 4.53 38.15 -4.99
CA GLY A 11 4.22 36.73 -5.09
C GLY A 11 5.51 35.92 -4.99
N ILE A 12 5.72 35.27 -3.85
CA ILE A 12 6.71 34.22 -3.72
C ILE A 12 6.04 32.97 -4.29
N CYS A 13 6.27 32.72 -5.57
CA CYS A 13 6.23 31.36 -6.06
C CYS A 13 7.29 30.60 -5.28
N ILE A 14 6.92 29.54 -4.58
CA ILE A 14 7.86 28.52 -4.14
C ILE A 14 8.25 27.77 -5.41
N ALA A 15 9.12 28.39 -6.21
CA ALA A 15 10.04 27.64 -7.03
C ALA A 15 10.83 26.78 -6.05
N GLY A 16 10.91 25.47 -6.31
CA GLY A 16 11.83 24.61 -5.59
C GLY A 16 13.16 25.33 -5.43
N CYS A 17 13.70 25.31 -4.22
CA CYS A 17 15.06 25.79 -3.99
C CYS A 17 16.00 24.92 -4.81
N GLY A 18 16.18 25.27 -6.09
CA GLY A 18 17.39 25.07 -6.83
C GLY A 18 18.44 25.93 -6.17
N ASP A 19 19.03 25.39 -5.10
CA ASP A 19 20.33 25.87 -4.69
C ASP A 19 21.26 25.64 -5.88
N SER A 20 21.89 26.71 -6.35
CA SER A 20 22.92 26.69 -7.40
C SER A 20 24.24 26.06 -6.91
N GLY A 21 24.16 25.08 -6.01
CA GLY A 21 25.20 24.08 -5.82
C GLY A 21 25.21 23.19 -7.06
N SER A 22 26.38 22.73 -7.49
CA SER A 22 26.52 21.83 -8.63
C SER A 22 25.68 20.57 -8.39
N ASP A 23 24.46 20.53 -8.92
CA ASP A 23 23.64 19.32 -8.90
C ASP A 23 24.26 18.36 -9.91
N ASN A 24 25.02 17.39 -9.43
CA ASN A 24 25.85 16.51 -10.26
C ASN A 24 25.02 15.42 -10.98
N GLY A 25 23.72 15.65 -11.17
CA GLY A 25 22.75 14.79 -11.85
C GLY A 25 22.14 13.68 -10.99
N LEU A 26 22.60 13.48 -9.74
CA LEU A 26 22.05 12.43 -8.87
C LEU A 26 20.57 12.65 -8.53
N SER A 27 20.10 13.90 -8.40
CA SER A 27 18.69 14.24 -8.21
C SER A 27 17.81 13.87 -9.40
N GLU A 28 18.37 13.92 -10.62
CA GLU A 28 17.69 13.47 -11.86
C GLU A 28 17.63 11.93 -11.96
N SER A 29 18.48 11.21 -11.22
CA SER A 29 18.56 9.75 -11.29
C SER A 29 17.58 9.01 -10.39
N TYR A 30 16.81 9.76 -9.59
CA TYR A 30 16.01 9.19 -8.52
C TYR A 30 14.68 9.96 -8.31
N PRO A 31 13.55 9.25 -8.12
CA PRO A 31 12.25 9.88 -7.88
C PRO A 31 12.11 10.33 -6.41
N SER A 32 12.73 11.45 -6.02
CA SER A 32 12.79 11.89 -4.62
C SER A 32 11.44 12.31 -4.02
N ASP A 33 10.43 12.50 -4.87
CA ASP A 33 9.08 12.93 -4.54
C ASP A 33 8.02 11.84 -4.83
N LEU A 34 8.45 10.63 -5.20
CA LEU A 34 7.57 9.46 -5.23
C LEU A 34 7.32 9.02 -3.80
N VAL A 35 6.18 9.42 -3.25
CA VAL A 35 5.74 8.99 -1.93
C VAL A 35 4.37 8.34 -2.04
N ILE A 36 4.21 7.19 -1.38
CA ILE A 36 2.92 6.54 -1.23
C ILE A 36 2.50 6.70 0.21
N THR A 37 1.42 7.43 0.45
CA THR A 37 0.76 7.53 1.76
C THR A 37 -0.72 7.34 1.61
N SER A 38 -1.37 6.95 2.71
CA SER A 38 -2.82 6.99 2.72
C SER A 38 -3.31 8.42 2.59
N PRO A 39 -4.32 8.68 1.75
CA PRO A 39 -4.92 9.99 1.63
C PRO A 39 -5.85 10.33 2.81
N PHE A 40 -6.25 9.31 3.57
CA PHE A 40 -7.08 9.44 4.76
C PHE A 40 -6.26 9.57 6.05
N ALA A 41 -4.93 9.60 5.96
CA ALA A 41 -4.06 9.79 7.10
C ALA A 41 -4.27 11.19 7.69
N THR A 42 -5.21 11.32 8.62
CA THR A 42 -5.30 12.48 9.48
C THR A 42 -4.19 12.33 10.49
N GLY A 43 -3.12 13.13 10.37
CA GLY A 43 -1.90 12.95 11.14
C GLY A 43 -2.17 12.64 12.60
N SER A 44 -1.77 11.44 13.04
CA SER A 44 -1.58 11.11 14.45
C SER A 44 -0.27 11.73 14.92
N ALA A 45 -0.17 13.06 14.84
CA ALA A 45 1.04 13.81 15.17
C ALA A 45 0.73 14.96 16.12
N VAL A 46 -0.14 14.74 17.12
CA VAL A 46 -0.21 15.66 18.27
C VAL A 46 0.99 15.46 19.22
N GLU A 47 1.77 14.38 19.09
CA GLU A 47 3.00 14.19 19.89
C GLU A 47 4.31 14.50 19.14
N GLY A 48 4.31 14.45 17.79
CA GLY A 48 5.47 14.83 16.97
C GLY A 48 5.65 16.35 16.76
N LEU A 49 4.57 17.12 16.91
CA LEU A 49 4.55 18.56 16.63
C LEU A 49 5.40 19.41 17.61
N THR A 50 5.83 18.87 18.74
CA THR A 50 6.62 19.62 19.73
C THR A 50 8.04 19.93 19.24
N LYS A 51 8.54 19.28 18.17
CA LYS A 51 9.85 19.57 17.56
C LYS A 51 9.80 20.50 16.33
N LEU A 52 8.62 20.80 15.80
CA LEU A 52 8.43 21.65 14.60
C LEU A 52 7.81 23.03 14.91
N THR A 53 7.61 23.36 16.18
CA THR A 53 6.97 24.60 16.67
C THR A 53 7.73 25.90 16.42
N SER A 54 8.91 25.90 15.77
CA SER A 54 9.64 27.15 15.47
C SER A 54 9.48 27.68 14.05
N ARG A 55 8.84 26.94 13.12
CA ARG A 55 8.71 27.39 11.71
C ARG A 55 7.30 27.35 11.08
N PHE A 56 6.27 26.91 11.81
CA PHE A 56 4.88 26.86 11.31
C PHE A 56 3.98 28.05 11.71
N GLN A 57 4.55 29.17 12.15
CA GLN A 57 3.75 30.33 12.60
C GLN A 57 3.20 31.21 11.45
N GLN A 58 3.10 30.67 10.24
CA GLN A 58 2.33 31.23 9.12
C GLN A 58 1.74 30.08 8.30
N ILE A 59 0.55 29.60 8.67
CA ILE A 59 -0.30 28.82 7.76
C ILE A 59 -1.45 29.74 7.35
N SER A 60 -1.33 30.34 6.17
CA SER A 60 -2.48 30.78 5.37
C SER A 60 -3.00 29.60 4.55
N GLU A 61 -4.30 29.57 4.30
CA GLU A 61 -5.09 28.96 3.20
C GLU A 61 -4.44 27.99 2.16
N GLU A 62 -3.53 27.10 2.55
CA GLU A 62 -2.85 26.12 1.67
C GLU A 62 -3.58 24.76 1.66
N PRO A 63 -3.51 23.98 0.56
CA PRO A 63 -4.11 22.65 0.44
C PRO A 63 -3.55 21.65 1.46
N LEU A 64 -4.41 20.73 1.90
CA LEU A 64 -4.10 19.71 2.90
C LEU A 64 -3.44 18.50 2.23
N SER A 65 -2.13 18.54 1.99
CA SER A 65 -1.39 17.28 1.96
C SER A 65 -1.37 16.72 3.39
N PRO A 66 -1.58 15.41 3.63
CA PRO A 66 -1.33 14.81 4.94
C PRO A 66 0.08 15.16 5.41
N PRO A 67 0.26 15.44 6.71
CA PRO A 67 1.58 15.67 7.29
C PRO A 67 2.58 14.57 6.89
N ASP A 68 2.11 13.32 6.89
CA ASP A 68 2.90 12.13 6.54
C ASP A 68 3.46 12.12 5.11
N TYR A 69 2.77 12.70 4.12
CA TYR A 69 3.28 12.75 2.74
C TYR A 69 4.44 13.73 2.62
N VAL A 70 4.21 14.97 3.08
CA VAL A 70 5.22 16.03 3.04
C VAL A 70 6.43 15.67 3.90
N GLU A 71 6.21 15.09 5.09
CA GLU A 71 7.28 14.65 5.98
C GLU A 71 8.14 13.56 5.32
N LYS A 72 7.52 12.55 4.70
CA LYS A 72 8.25 11.46 4.03
C LYS A 72 8.99 11.92 2.78
N GLU A 73 8.36 12.77 1.98
CA GLU A 73 9.02 13.40 0.83
C GLU A 73 10.27 14.15 1.29
N GLN A 74 10.12 14.96 2.33
CA GLN A 74 11.23 15.73 2.90
C GLN A 74 12.31 14.83 3.50
N GLU A 75 11.96 13.70 4.13
CA GLU A 75 12.92 12.70 4.62
C GLU A 75 13.80 12.15 3.48
N ILE A 76 13.20 11.76 2.35
CA ILE A 76 13.91 11.25 1.18
C ILE A 76 14.79 12.35 0.56
N GLN A 77 14.23 13.54 0.35
CA GLN A 77 14.95 14.69 -0.20
C GLN A 77 16.15 15.09 0.66
N ASN A 78 15.96 15.18 1.99
CA ASN A 78 17.04 15.48 2.93
C ASN A 78 18.16 14.44 2.86
N ARG A 79 17.80 13.16 2.70
CA ARG A 79 18.79 12.09 2.59
C ARG A 79 19.63 12.22 1.33
N ILE A 80 18.99 12.39 0.17
CA ILE A 80 19.70 12.54 -1.12
C ILE A 80 20.59 13.80 -1.11
N GLN A 81 20.12 14.87 -0.46
CA GLN A 81 20.87 16.10 -0.33
C GLN A 81 21.95 16.06 0.76
N GLY A 82 22.02 14.99 1.56
CA GLY A 82 22.94 14.80 2.66
C GLY A 82 24.40 15.12 2.33
N SER A 83 25.14 15.56 3.35
CA SER A 83 26.55 16.00 3.21
C SER A 83 27.51 15.27 4.17
N SER A 84 26.97 14.42 5.04
CA SER A 84 27.71 13.60 5.97
C SER A 84 27.17 12.17 6.00
N ILE A 85 27.98 11.22 6.47
CA ILE A 85 27.55 9.81 6.66
C ILE A 85 26.32 9.73 7.59
N ALA A 86 26.19 10.67 8.53
CA ALA A 86 25.04 10.71 9.44
C ALA A 86 23.73 11.02 8.70
N ASP A 87 23.76 11.88 7.69
CA ASP A 87 22.59 12.26 6.88
C ASP A 87 22.14 11.10 5.98
N CYS A 88 23.06 10.21 5.62
CA CYS A 88 22.77 9.06 4.76
C CYS A 88 22.12 7.89 5.50
N LYS A 89 21.95 7.95 6.82
CA LYS A 89 21.33 6.88 7.61
C LYS A 89 19.80 6.92 7.47
N PHE A 90 19.17 5.79 7.74
CA PHE A 90 17.72 5.63 7.67
C PHE A 90 17.23 4.66 8.74
N ASN A 91 15.92 4.67 8.96
CA ASN A 91 15.22 3.69 9.78
C ASN A 91 14.41 2.80 8.85
N LEU A 92 14.40 1.50 9.11
CA LEU A 92 13.61 0.58 8.29
C LEU A 92 12.12 0.73 8.59
N ALA A 93 11.36 1.17 7.58
CA ALA A 93 9.91 1.29 7.67
C ALA A 93 9.23 -0.08 7.81
N LEU A 94 9.83 -1.15 7.25
CA LEU A 94 9.31 -2.52 7.34
C LEU A 94 9.19 -3.09 8.75
N PHE A 95 9.83 -2.49 9.75
CA PHE A 95 9.70 -2.91 11.14
C PHE A 95 8.67 -2.10 11.92
N ARG A 96 7.90 -1.24 11.24
CA ARG A 96 6.75 -0.60 11.86
C ARG A 96 5.62 -1.63 11.99
N PRO A 97 4.95 -1.71 13.16
CA PRO A 97 3.81 -2.61 13.32
C PRO A 97 2.76 -2.33 12.24
N LYS A 98 2.24 -3.39 11.62
CA LYS A 98 1.05 -3.30 10.79
C LYS A 98 -0.10 -2.70 11.62
N VAL A 99 -0.85 -1.79 11.03
CA VAL A 99 -2.10 -1.32 11.63
C VAL A 99 -3.19 -2.34 11.29
N ASP A 100 -3.53 -3.16 12.28
CA ASP A 100 -4.68 -4.06 12.17
C ASP A 100 -5.97 -3.25 12.33
N VAL A 101 -6.88 -3.42 11.36
CA VAL A 101 -8.18 -2.76 11.32
C VAL A 101 -9.20 -3.78 11.77
N THR A 102 -9.85 -3.53 12.90
CA THR A 102 -10.76 -4.48 13.54
C THR A 102 -12.18 -4.36 13.02
N CYS A 103 -12.56 -3.18 12.52
CA CYS A 103 -13.85 -3.00 11.88
C CYS A 103 -13.96 -3.78 10.57
N TYR A 104 -12.87 -4.13 9.91
CA TYR A 104 -12.89 -4.92 8.67
C TYR A 104 -12.63 -6.40 8.98
N GLY A 105 -13.56 -7.27 8.61
CA GLY A 105 -13.46 -8.71 8.84
C GLY A 105 -13.52 -9.09 10.32
N PRO A 106 -14.51 -8.63 11.10
CA PRO A 106 -14.66 -9.08 12.46
C PRO A 106 -14.79 -10.62 12.51
N GLN A 107 -14.41 -11.20 13.64
CA GLN A 107 -14.61 -12.62 13.89
C GLN A 107 -16.12 -12.89 14.02
N LEU A 108 -16.61 -13.86 13.25
CA LEU A 108 -18.05 -14.18 13.18
C LEU A 108 -18.24 -15.66 13.47
N ASP A 109 -18.98 -15.97 14.52
CA ASP A 109 -19.44 -17.33 14.80
C ASP A 109 -20.52 -17.72 13.77
N PHE A 110 -20.44 -18.94 13.26
CA PHE A 110 -21.44 -19.55 12.37
C PHE A 110 -22.28 -20.66 13.04
N MET A 111 -22.33 -20.72 14.37
CA MET A 111 -23.23 -21.60 15.11
C MET A 111 -24.69 -21.34 14.69
N ASN A 112 -25.40 -22.41 14.33
CA ASN A 112 -26.78 -22.37 13.81
C ASN A 112 -26.94 -21.59 12.49
N HIS A 113 -25.89 -21.56 11.65
CA HIS A 113 -25.97 -20.96 10.32
C HIS A 113 -27.10 -21.59 9.49
N VAL A 114 -27.88 -20.77 8.76
CA VAL A 114 -29.04 -21.24 7.98
C VAL A 114 -28.67 -22.21 6.86
N ASP A 115 -27.45 -22.07 6.33
CA ASP A 115 -26.88 -22.95 5.31
C ASP A 115 -26.13 -24.16 5.89
N GLY A 116 -26.12 -24.32 7.22
CA GLY A 116 -25.47 -25.42 7.91
C GLY A 116 -26.46 -26.50 8.33
N ASP A 117 -26.18 -27.76 7.99
CA ASP A 117 -26.83 -28.89 8.66
C ASP A 117 -26.17 -29.09 10.04
N ASP A 118 -26.93 -28.87 11.10
CA ASP A 118 -26.55 -29.01 12.52
C ASP A 118 -25.96 -30.42 12.86
N ALA A 119 -26.17 -31.40 11.97
CA ALA A 119 -25.77 -32.79 12.11
C ALA A 119 -24.52 -33.20 11.29
N SER A 120 -24.02 -32.36 10.38
CA SER A 120 -22.95 -32.75 9.44
C SER A 120 -21.55 -32.26 9.77
N TRP A 121 -21.40 -31.42 10.81
CA TRP A 121 -20.10 -30.82 11.12
C TRP A 121 -19.49 -31.44 12.38
N PRO A 122 -18.45 -32.29 12.23
CA PRO A 122 -17.65 -32.66 13.38
C PRO A 122 -16.91 -31.40 13.86
N ASP A 123 -16.87 -31.25 15.19
CA ASP A 123 -15.96 -30.46 16.03
C ASP A 123 -14.46 -30.68 15.69
N GLN A 124 -14.08 -30.61 14.42
CA GLN A 124 -12.73 -30.95 13.94
C GLN A 124 -12.37 -30.13 12.71
N ASN A 125 -12.06 -28.85 12.92
CA ASN A 125 -10.69 -28.34 12.77
C ASN A 125 -10.71 -26.82 12.67
N MET A 126 -10.51 -26.14 13.81
CA MET A 126 -9.45 -25.15 14.06
C MET A 126 -9.60 -24.71 15.53
N ASN A 127 -8.96 -25.43 16.46
CA ASN A 127 -8.83 -25.01 17.88
C ASN A 127 -10.12 -24.62 18.64
N GLY A 128 -11.26 -25.24 18.34
CA GLY A 128 -12.44 -25.23 19.23
C GLY A 128 -13.29 -23.97 19.20
N SER A 129 -13.25 -23.17 18.12
CA SER A 129 -14.17 -22.05 17.92
C SER A 129 -14.80 -22.10 16.52
N PRO A 130 -16.15 -22.09 16.40
CA PRO A 130 -16.90 -22.14 15.15
C PRO A 130 -16.91 -20.78 14.42
N ASP A 131 -15.73 -20.20 14.16
CA ASP A 131 -15.62 -18.88 13.54
C ASP A 131 -15.30 -18.93 12.04
N LEU A 132 -15.92 -18.03 11.29
CA LEU A 132 -15.56 -17.75 9.91
C LEU A 132 -14.16 -17.13 9.84
N PRO A 133 -13.34 -17.49 8.83
CA PRO A 133 -12.08 -16.79 8.60
C PRO A 133 -12.30 -15.27 8.43
N SER A 134 -11.56 -14.49 9.22
CA SER A 134 -11.64 -13.03 9.20
C SER A 134 -11.35 -12.49 7.79
N GLY A 135 -12.17 -11.54 7.34
CA GLY A 135 -12.00 -10.83 6.07
C GLY A 135 -12.43 -11.58 4.81
N ASP A 136 -12.67 -12.89 4.89
CA ASP A 136 -13.06 -13.74 3.75
C ASP A 136 -14.48 -13.51 3.28
N VAL A 137 -15.38 -13.15 4.19
CA VAL A 137 -16.74 -12.71 3.84
C VAL A 137 -16.79 -11.20 3.60
N GLY A 138 -15.73 -10.44 3.92
CA GLY A 138 -15.72 -8.99 3.68
C GLY A 138 -16.77 -8.20 4.47
N ILE A 139 -17.28 -8.75 5.56
CA ILE A 139 -18.11 -8.01 6.51
C ILE A 139 -17.25 -6.92 7.15
N TRP A 140 -17.79 -5.73 7.30
CA TRP A 140 -17.17 -4.71 8.12
C TRP A 140 -18.19 -3.90 8.91
N GLU A 141 -17.73 -3.30 10.01
CA GLU A 141 -18.50 -2.36 10.81
C GLU A 141 -18.43 -0.93 10.23
N SER A 142 -19.31 -0.03 10.65
CA SER A 142 -19.28 1.36 10.16
C SER A 142 -18.05 2.14 10.65
N THR A 143 -17.43 1.74 11.76
CA THR A 143 -16.42 2.53 12.45
C THR A 143 -15.35 1.62 13.06
N GLU A 144 -14.10 2.05 13.01
CA GLU A 144 -12.99 1.41 13.72
C GLU A 144 -13.09 1.71 15.22
N ALA A 145 -13.16 0.66 16.04
CA ALA A 145 -13.37 0.82 17.48
C ALA A 145 -12.23 1.57 18.19
N SER A 146 -11.00 1.41 17.70
CA SER A 146 -9.80 1.99 18.32
C SER A 146 -9.62 3.49 18.05
N THR A 147 -10.02 3.96 16.86
CA THR A 147 -9.81 5.36 16.41
C THR A 147 -11.12 6.14 16.25
N ASN A 148 -12.26 5.46 16.25
CA ASN A 148 -13.59 6.00 15.94
C ASN A 148 -13.70 6.63 14.54
N GLU A 149 -12.78 6.29 13.63
CA GLU A 149 -12.84 6.71 12.23
C GLU A 149 -13.78 5.79 11.42
N PRO A 150 -14.37 6.27 10.31
CA PRO A 150 -15.14 5.42 9.41
C PRO A 150 -14.32 4.21 8.94
N CYS A 151 -14.91 3.02 8.88
CA CYS A 151 -14.12 1.81 8.58
C CYS A 151 -13.44 1.85 7.20
N VAL A 152 -14.08 2.45 6.21
CA VAL A 152 -13.49 2.71 4.89
C VAL A 152 -12.17 3.50 4.96
N VAL A 153 -12.08 4.47 5.88
CA VAL A 153 -10.92 5.32 6.12
C VAL A 153 -9.81 4.48 6.77
N ALA A 154 -10.14 3.76 7.85
CA ALA A 154 -9.23 2.86 8.54
C ALA A 154 -8.64 1.78 7.60
N LYS A 155 -9.49 1.16 6.78
CA LYS A 155 -9.08 0.09 5.86
C LYS A 155 -8.12 0.60 4.78
N ILE A 156 -8.38 1.76 4.19
CA ILE A 156 -7.47 2.37 3.21
C ILE A 156 -6.15 2.74 3.89
N ASN A 157 -6.20 3.35 5.09
CA ASN A 157 -5.01 3.65 5.88
C ASN A 157 -4.12 2.41 6.06
N SER A 158 -4.72 1.28 6.43
CA SER A 158 -4.01 0.00 6.61
C SER A 158 -3.41 -0.54 5.31
N ILE A 159 -4.19 -0.59 4.22
CA ILE A 159 -3.71 -1.09 2.93
C ILE A 159 -2.54 -0.25 2.39
N VAL A 160 -2.68 1.08 2.40
CA VAL A 160 -1.63 1.95 1.88
C VAL A 160 -0.39 1.94 2.77
N SER A 161 -0.56 1.80 4.09
CA SER A 161 0.56 1.69 5.03
C SER A 161 1.42 0.45 4.77
N GLU A 162 0.81 -0.66 4.37
CA GLU A 162 1.55 -1.87 4.00
C GLU A 162 2.40 -1.63 2.75
N ALA A 163 1.82 -1.13 1.65
CA ALA A 163 2.56 -0.81 0.42
C ALA A 163 3.70 0.20 0.70
N GLN A 164 3.39 1.24 1.47
CA GLN A 164 4.33 2.27 1.88
C GLN A 164 5.55 1.68 2.60
N ALA A 165 5.39 0.71 3.50
CA ALA A 165 6.51 0.18 4.28
C ALA A 165 7.59 -0.48 3.41
N TYR A 166 7.17 -1.27 2.41
CA TYR A 166 8.08 -1.90 1.44
C TYR A 166 8.75 -0.87 0.54
N ILE A 167 7.94 0.02 -0.06
CA ILE A 167 8.43 1.02 -1.02
C ILE A 167 9.37 1.99 -0.32
N GLN A 168 9.01 2.52 0.85
CA GLN A 168 9.85 3.43 1.61
C GLN A 168 11.17 2.76 2.02
N THR A 169 11.14 1.48 2.43
CA THR A 169 12.39 0.76 2.78
C THR A 169 13.32 0.63 1.58
N SER A 170 12.78 0.21 0.43
CA SER A 170 13.54 0.11 -0.82
C SER A 170 14.08 1.47 -1.28
N GLN A 171 13.26 2.52 -1.18
CA GLN A 171 13.67 3.89 -1.47
C GLN A 171 14.75 4.39 -0.53
N ASP A 172 14.63 4.11 0.76
CA ASP A 172 15.60 4.53 1.77
C ASP A 172 16.98 3.90 1.51
N LEU A 173 17.02 2.60 1.19
CA LEU A 173 18.26 1.90 0.82
C LEU A 173 18.96 2.55 -0.38
N LEU A 174 18.21 2.84 -1.44
CA LEU A 174 18.74 3.45 -2.66
C LEU A 174 19.16 4.91 -2.44
N ALA A 175 18.33 5.72 -1.77
CA ALA A 175 18.65 7.11 -1.43
C ALA A 175 19.89 7.20 -0.55
N SER A 176 20.06 6.27 0.40
CA SER A 176 21.26 6.12 1.22
C SER A 176 22.51 5.80 0.41
N MET A 177 22.42 4.90 -0.57
CA MET A 177 23.51 4.60 -1.49
C MET A 177 23.96 5.85 -2.25
N LEU A 178 23.02 6.61 -2.82
CA LEU A 178 23.31 7.85 -3.56
C LEU A 178 23.91 8.93 -2.66
N CYS A 179 23.38 9.09 -1.44
CA CYS A 179 23.93 9.99 -0.43
C CYS A 179 25.38 9.65 -0.10
N LEU A 180 25.69 8.37 0.15
CA LEU A 180 27.06 7.94 0.46
C LEU A 180 28.01 8.14 -0.71
N ALA A 181 27.57 7.87 -1.94
CA ALA A 181 28.35 8.17 -3.14
C ALA A 181 28.73 9.66 -3.16
N LYS A 182 27.76 10.56 -2.93
CA LYS A 182 27.99 12.00 -2.83
C LYS A 182 28.99 12.37 -1.72
N VAL A 183 28.77 11.86 -0.49
CA VAL A 183 29.65 12.13 0.66
C VAL A 183 31.09 11.66 0.43
N LYS A 184 31.29 10.63 -0.39
CA LYS A 184 32.61 10.10 -0.76
C LYS A 184 33.22 10.76 -2.01
N GLY A 185 32.57 11.77 -2.59
CA GLY A 185 33.05 12.45 -3.79
C GLY A 185 32.90 11.60 -5.06
N LEU A 186 31.97 10.65 -5.07
CA LEU A 186 31.51 9.89 -6.24
C LEU A 186 30.15 10.42 -6.70
N ASP A 187 30.01 11.74 -6.72
CA ASP A 187 28.76 12.46 -7.00
C ASP A 187 28.44 12.55 -8.49
N THR A 188 29.30 12.03 -9.37
CA THR A 188 29.08 12.04 -10.82
C THR A 188 28.39 10.75 -11.27
N LEU A 189 27.29 10.91 -12.00
CA LEU A 189 26.64 9.78 -12.68
C LEU A 189 27.57 9.11 -13.69
N PRO A 190 27.47 7.78 -13.88
CA PRO A 190 28.25 7.09 -14.90
C PRO A 190 27.92 7.62 -16.31
N ALA A 191 28.85 7.44 -17.23
CA ALA A 191 28.62 7.72 -18.65
C ALA A 191 27.49 6.83 -19.19
N LEU A 192 26.86 7.24 -20.29
CA LEU A 192 25.84 6.42 -20.95
C LEU A 192 26.42 5.06 -21.35
N GLY A 193 25.74 3.97 -20.98
CA GLY A 193 26.17 2.59 -21.15
C GLY A 193 27.18 2.10 -20.12
N ALA A 194 27.46 2.86 -19.05
CA ALA A 194 28.40 2.50 -17.99
C ALA A 194 27.71 2.33 -16.63
N SER A 195 28.42 1.67 -15.71
CA SER A 195 28.02 1.43 -14.32
C SER A 195 29.07 1.94 -13.34
N SER A 196 28.63 2.27 -12.14
CA SER A 196 29.45 2.57 -10.97
C SER A 196 29.14 1.58 -9.86
N ASP A 197 30.13 0.80 -9.42
CA ASP A 197 30.03 -0.08 -8.26
C ASP A 197 30.24 0.72 -6.97
N LEU A 198 29.20 0.74 -6.14
CA LEU A 198 29.12 1.46 -4.88
C LEU A 198 29.09 0.50 -3.69
N THR A 199 29.33 -0.80 -3.86
CA THR A 199 29.20 -1.83 -2.80
C THR A 199 30.03 -1.48 -1.56
N ASN A 200 31.30 -1.12 -1.76
CA ASN A 200 32.19 -0.73 -0.67
C ASN A 200 31.80 0.61 -0.02
N VAL A 201 31.18 1.51 -0.78
CA VAL A 201 30.72 2.81 -0.29
C VAL A 201 29.44 2.63 0.53
N PHE A 202 28.51 1.81 0.06
CA PHE A 202 27.27 1.50 0.75
C PHE A 202 27.52 0.78 2.09
N ALA A 203 28.55 -0.05 2.17
CA ALA A 203 28.96 -0.72 3.42
C ALA A 203 29.28 0.27 4.57
N ASP A 204 29.58 1.54 4.29
CA ASP A 204 29.83 2.56 5.32
C ASP A 204 28.55 3.03 6.04
N ILE A 205 27.35 2.64 5.57
CA ILE A 205 26.10 2.96 6.27
C ILE A 205 25.95 2.26 7.62
N ARG A 206 26.76 1.20 7.84
CA ARG A 206 26.71 0.34 9.02
C ARG A 206 26.56 1.15 10.30
N SER A 207 25.57 0.75 11.10
CA SER A 207 25.35 1.28 12.44
C SER A 207 25.26 0.13 13.43
N ASP A 208 25.72 0.36 14.67
CA ASP A 208 25.61 -0.65 15.73
C ASP A 208 24.14 -1.00 16.06
N ALA A 209 23.20 -0.11 15.75
CA ALA A 209 21.77 -0.30 15.95
C ALA A 209 21.09 -1.08 14.82
N LEU A 210 21.65 -1.05 13.62
CA LEU A 210 21.13 -1.76 12.44
C LEU A 210 22.31 -2.21 11.58
N PRO A 211 22.85 -3.42 11.83
CA PRO A 211 23.91 -4.00 11.02
C PRO A 211 23.44 -4.21 9.58
N ILE A 212 24.20 -3.70 8.62
CA ILE A 212 23.95 -3.87 7.18
C ILE A 212 25.20 -4.46 6.55
N ASP A 213 25.05 -5.62 5.93
CA ASP A 213 26.09 -6.26 5.12
C ASP A 213 25.75 -6.08 3.64
N ALA A 214 26.49 -5.21 2.97
CA ALA A 214 26.30 -4.90 1.56
C ALA A 214 26.90 -6.03 0.70
N GLU A 215 26.07 -6.65 -0.13
CA GLU A 215 26.50 -7.69 -1.08
C GLU A 215 26.68 -7.10 -2.48
N ASN A 216 25.80 -6.18 -2.87
CA ASN A 216 25.89 -5.44 -4.12
C ASN A 216 25.28 -4.05 -3.95
N ALA A 217 25.92 -3.03 -4.50
CA ALA A 217 25.31 -1.72 -4.67
C ALA A 217 25.84 -1.09 -5.96
N LEU A 218 24.98 -0.68 -6.89
CA LEU A 218 25.40 -0.07 -8.14
C LEU A 218 24.41 0.97 -8.65
N ILE A 219 24.93 1.85 -9.50
CA ILE A 219 24.13 2.73 -10.36
C ILE A 219 24.63 2.62 -11.81
N GLU A 220 23.69 2.57 -12.74
CA GLU A 220 23.87 2.44 -14.18
C GLU A 220 23.14 3.56 -14.90
N ARG A 221 23.73 4.02 -16.01
CA ARG A 221 23.08 4.95 -16.93
C ARG A 221 22.88 4.26 -18.28
N LEU A 222 21.63 3.96 -18.58
CA LEU A 222 21.17 3.26 -19.77
C LEU A 222 20.55 4.25 -20.76
N ASP A 223 20.35 3.77 -22.00
CA ASP A 223 19.65 4.52 -23.05
C ASP A 223 18.24 3.94 -23.22
N ASP A 224 17.22 4.78 -23.11
CA ASP A 224 15.84 4.43 -23.43
C ASP A 224 15.62 4.37 -24.95
N ILE A 225 14.51 3.80 -25.40
CA ILE A 225 14.16 3.68 -26.82
C ILE A 225 14.08 5.05 -27.53
N ASP A 226 13.77 6.11 -26.78
CA ASP A 226 13.71 7.49 -27.26
C ASP A 226 15.04 8.25 -27.15
N GLY A 227 16.14 7.58 -26.78
CA GLY A 227 17.46 8.20 -26.60
C GLY A 227 17.59 9.02 -25.31
N ARG A 228 16.71 8.78 -24.33
CA ARG A 228 16.70 9.46 -23.03
C ARG A 228 17.53 8.68 -22.02
N PRO A 229 18.24 9.34 -21.08
CA PRO A 229 18.94 8.64 -20.03
C PRO A 229 17.93 7.94 -19.10
N GLN A 230 18.05 6.62 -19.01
CA GLN A 230 17.39 5.81 -17.99
C GLN A 230 18.42 5.47 -16.91
N TYR A 231 18.02 5.51 -15.65
CA TYR A 231 18.87 5.20 -14.52
C TYR A 231 18.44 3.89 -13.88
N HIS A 232 19.40 3.00 -13.68
CA HIS A 232 19.17 1.73 -13.00
C HIS A 232 20.01 1.68 -11.73
N SER A 233 19.37 1.58 -10.57
CA SER A 233 20.03 1.50 -9.28
C SER A 233 19.66 0.20 -8.59
N ARG A 234 20.65 -0.53 -8.05
CA ARG A 234 20.44 -1.79 -7.35
C ARG A 234 21.16 -1.81 -6.02
N VAL A 235 20.50 -2.35 -5.01
CA VAL A 235 21.09 -2.70 -3.71
C VAL A 235 20.67 -4.11 -3.33
N THR A 236 21.65 -4.96 -3.02
CA THR A 236 21.45 -6.25 -2.36
C THR A 236 22.24 -6.27 -1.06
N ALA A 237 21.59 -6.58 0.05
CA ALA A 237 22.20 -6.55 1.37
C ALA A 237 21.51 -7.51 2.35
N LYS A 238 22.23 -7.87 3.41
CA LYS A 238 21.66 -8.48 4.61
C LYS A 238 21.55 -7.46 5.71
N ILE A 239 20.40 -7.39 6.37
CA ILE A 239 20.12 -6.39 7.38
C ILE A 239 19.69 -7.06 8.69
N GLY A 240 20.16 -6.54 9.82
CA GLY A 240 19.70 -6.96 11.14
C GLY A 240 20.37 -8.21 11.69
N GLU A 241 21.50 -8.65 11.13
CA GLU A 241 22.25 -9.78 11.68
C GLU A 241 22.61 -9.53 13.16
N GLY A 242 22.31 -10.50 14.03
CA GLY A 242 22.54 -10.38 15.48
C GLY A 242 21.54 -9.50 16.24
N THR A 243 20.51 -8.97 15.58
CA THR A 243 19.40 -8.26 16.23
C THR A 243 18.28 -9.21 16.66
N SER A 244 17.31 -8.72 17.44
CA SER A 244 16.18 -9.51 17.94
C SER A 244 15.17 -9.96 16.87
N PHE A 245 15.17 -9.34 15.69
CA PHE A 245 14.27 -9.69 14.59
C PHE A 245 14.94 -10.59 13.52
N GLY A 246 16.22 -10.94 13.71
CA GLY A 246 16.96 -11.83 12.82
C GLY A 246 17.49 -11.15 11.55
N ALA A 247 18.30 -11.88 10.78
CA ALA A 247 18.84 -11.40 9.52
C ALA A 247 17.77 -11.45 8.42
N VAL A 248 17.71 -10.38 7.63
CA VAL A 248 16.80 -10.20 6.49
C VAL A 248 17.65 -9.94 5.25
N SER A 249 17.53 -10.79 4.24
CA SER A 249 18.09 -10.56 2.92
C SER A 249 17.15 -9.64 2.14
N VAL A 250 17.71 -8.57 1.57
CA VAL A 250 16.98 -7.58 0.77
C VAL A 250 17.65 -7.46 -0.59
N SER A 251 16.85 -7.49 -1.66
CA SER A 251 17.24 -7.00 -2.97
C SER A 251 16.26 -5.91 -3.38
N THR A 252 16.78 -4.84 -3.98
CA THR A 252 15.97 -3.74 -4.50
C THR A 252 16.59 -3.24 -5.79
N ASP A 253 15.73 -3.03 -6.79
CA ASP A 253 16.08 -2.66 -8.15
C ASP A 253 15.15 -1.53 -8.60
N LEU A 254 15.72 -0.37 -8.92
CA LEU A 254 14.99 0.81 -9.38
C LEU A 254 15.45 1.15 -10.79
N TYR A 255 14.51 1.14 -11.72
CA TYR A 255 14.65 1.82 -12.99
C TYR A 255 13.86 3.12 -12.96
N HIS A 256 14.51 4.21 -13.32
CA HIS A 256 13.94 5.56 -13.31
C HIS A 256 14.22 6.26 -14.64
N LEU A 257 13.18 6.82 -15.25
CA LEU A 257 13.24 7.50 -16.54
C LEU A 257 12.60 8.90 -16.40
N PRO A 258 13.41 9.95 -16.27
CA PRO A 258 12.92 11.32 -16.39
C PRO A 258 12.33 11.57 -17.78
N THR A 259 11.11 12.10 -17.83
CA THR A 259 10.46 12.51 -19.08
C THR A 259 10.53 14.02 -19.31
N SER A 260 10.99 14.77 -18.31
CA SER A 260 11.42 16.17 -18.43
C SER A 260 12.86 16.32 -17.92
N THR A 261 13.55 17.36 -18.39
CA THR A 261 14.97 17.61 -18.06
C THR A 261 15.22 17.94 -16.59
N ASP A 262 14.21 18.42 -15.89
CA ASP A 262 14.24 18.79 -14.48
C ASP A 262 13.67 17.70 -13.55
N ASN A 263 13.37 16.51 -14.10
CA ASN A 263 12.71 15.42 -13.40
C ASN A 263 11.34 15.78 -12.79
N ALA A 264 10.68 16.85 -13.26
CA ALA A 264 9.32 17.19 -12.82
C ALA A 264 8.26 16.18 -13.29
N THR A 265 8.56 15.44 -14.36
CA THR A 265 7.77 14.31 -14.87
C THR A 265 8.69 13.13 -15.12
N TYR A 266 8.21 11.93 -14.82
CA TYR A 266 9.01 10.71 -14.94
C TYR A 266 8.14 9.47 -14.96
N LYS A 267 8.77 8.36 -15.33
CA LYS A 267 8.23 7.00 -15.17
C LYS A 267 9.28 6.12 -14.50
N GLY A 268 8.86 5.02 -13.92
CA GLY A 268 9.81 4.03 -13.46
C GLY A 268 9.18 2.76 -12.92
N ARG A 269 10.07 1.87 -12.50
CA ARG A 269 9.73 0.59 -11.90
C ARG A 269 10.70 0.32 -10.75
N LEU A 270 10.17 -0.06 -9.60
CA LEU A 270 10.95 -0.53 -8.46
C LEU A 270 10.52 -1.96 -8.15
N THR A 271 11.45 -2.90 -8.12
CA THR A 271 11.22 -4.26 -7.64
C THR A 271 12.00 -4.53 -6.37
N PHE A 272 11.48 -5.40 -5.53
CA PHE A 272 12.17 -5.81 -4.31
C PHE A 272 11.87 -7.25 -3.93
N THR A 273 12.81 -7.83 -3.21
CA THR A 273 12.62 -9.10 -2.51
C THR A 273 13.09 -9.00 -1.07
N PHE A 274 12.32 -9.56 -0.15
CA PHE A 274 12.69 -9.70 1.26
C PHE A 274 12.58 -11.17 1.67
N SER A 275 13.63 -11.74 2.26
CA SER A 275 13.58 -13.08 2.86
C SER A 275 14.32 -13.15 4.18
N GLY A 276 13.88 -14.03 5.08
CA GLY A 276 14.51 -14.21 6.39
C GLY A 276 13.55 -14.61 7.50
N ALA A 277 14.10 -15.01 8.64
CA ALA A 277 13.36 -15.63 9.75
C ALA A 277 12.30 -14.72 10.40
N GLY A 278 12.41 -13.39 10.25
CA GLY A 278 11.46 -12.42 10.78
C GLY A 278 10.15 -12.31 9.99
N TYR A 279 10.04 -12.94 8.82
CA TYR A 279 8.90 -12.80 7.90
C TYR A 279 8.12 -14.09 7.66
N ALA A 280 8.58 -15.23 8.18
CA ALA A 280 7.92 -16.51 7.95
C ALA A 280 6.62 -16.61 8.76
N THR A 281 5.48 -16.36 8.12
CA THR A 281 4.15 -16.71 8.63
C THR A 281 3.65 -17.93 7.88
N PRO A 282 3.60 -19.13 8.49
CA PRO A 282 3.16 -20.33 7.77
C PRO A 282 1.77 -20.15 7.16
N GLY A 283 1.67 -20.22 5.84
CA GLY A 283 0.43 -20.13 5.07
C GLY A 283 0.58 -20.75 3.67
N GLY A 284 -0.53 -21.06 3.00
CA GLY A 284 -0.54 -21.37 1.56
C GLY A 284 0.07 -22.70 1.11
N GLY A 285 0.57 -23.55 2.00
CA GLY A 285 1.19 -24.84 1.65
C GLY A 285 2.72 -24.84 1.60
N CYS A 286 3.37 -23.73 1.98
CA CYS A 286 4.82 -23.71 2.24
C CYS A 286 5.14 -24.49 3.54
N SER A 287 6.31 -25.13 3.64
CA SER A 287 6.77 -25.66 4.93
C SER A 287 7.21 -24.50 5.84
N ALA A 288 7.15 -24.72 7.15
CA ALA A 288 7.43 -23.67 8.10
C ALA A 288 8.90 -23.19 7.97
N ASN A 289 9.08 -21.85 7.99
CA ASN A 289 10.33 -21.11 8.21
C ASN A 289 11.11 -20.59 6.99
N SER A 290 10.53 -20.53 5.78
CA SER A 290 11.20 -19.88 4.65
C SER A 290 10.19 -19.27 3.67
N GLU A 291 9.95 -17.97 3.79
CA GLU A 291 9.12 -17.19 2.89
C GLU A 291 9.96 -16.09 2.22
N LEU A 292 9.74 -15.93 0.91
CA LEU A 292 10.24 -14.81 0.13
C LEU A 292 9.06 -13.89 -0.17
N ILE A 293 9.17 -12.62 0.19
CA ILE A 293 8.23 -11.58 -0.22
C ILE A 293 8.79 -10.93 -1.47
N GLY A 294 8.10 -11.09 -2.59
CA GLY A 294 8.38 -10.38 -3.84
C GLY A 294 7.41 -9.23 -4.02
N GLY A 295 7.88 -8.11 -4.53
CA GLY A 295 7.00 -7.02 -4.91
C GLY A 295 7.56 -6.08 -5.95
N SER A 296 6.66 -5.39 -6.62
CA SER A 296 6.96 -4.41 -7.65
C SER A 296 6.08 -3.17 -7.48
N ILE A 297 6.58 -2.03 -7.91
CA ILE A 297 5.77 -0.85 -8.20
C ILE A 297 6.16 -0.29 -9.55
N VAL A 298 5.16 -0.07 -10.39
CA VAL A 298 5.26 0.71 -11.62
C VAL A 298 4.59 2.06 -11.35
N TYR A 299 5.27 3.15 -11.71
CA TYR A 299 4.79 4.50 -11.41
C TYR A 299 5.05 5.47 -12.57
N GLU A 300 4.20 6.51 -12.63
CA GLU A 300 4.30 7.62 -13.55
C GLU A 300 3.90 8.91 -12.84
N LYS A 301 4.76 9.92 -12.88
CA LYS A 301 4.44 11.28 -12.48
C LYS A 301 4.26 12.15 -13.71
N SER A 302 3.09 12.78 -13.77
CA SER A 302 2.72 13.77 -14.78
C SER A 302 2.53 15.15 -14.12
N ALA A 303 2.31 16.18 -14.94
CA ALA A 303 1.95 17.51 -14.43
C ALA A 303 0.63 17.52 -13.62
N SER A 304 -0.24 16.53 -13.82
CA SER A 304 -1.57 16.45 -13.20
C SER A 304 -1.66 15.52 -11.99
N GLY A 305 -0.63 14.70 -11.74
CA GLY A 305 -0.68 13.73 -10.64
C GLY A 305 0.29 12.57 -10.78
N ILE A 306 0.26 11.70 -9.77
CA ILE A 306 1.01 10.45 -9.68
C ILE A 306 0.02 9.30 -9.93
N ASN A 307 0.41 8.41 -10.85
CA ASN A 307 -0.27 7.14 -11.11
C ASN A 307 0.68 5.99 -10.76
N TYR A 308 0.19 4.97 -10.06
CA TYR A 308 1.01 3.80 -9.75
C TYR A 308 0.19 2.51 -9.63
N GLN A 309 0.89 1.40 -9.79
CA GLN A 309 0.44 0.06 -9.45
C GLN A 309 1.55 -0.62 -8.64
N PHE A 310 1.21 -1.03 -7.43
CA PHE A 310 2.03 -1.83 -6.53
C PHE A 310 1.50 -3.26 -6.51
N LYS A 311 2.37 -4.24 -6.68
CA LYS A 311 2.04 -5.66 -6.52
C LYS A 311 2.94 -6.29 -5.46
N ARG A 312 2.40 -7.24 -4.71
CA ARG A 312 3.18 -8.03 -3.73
C ARG A 312 2.63 -9.44 -3.64
N ALA A 313 3.52 -10.42 -3.50
CA ALA A 313 3.17 -11.80 -3.23
C ALA A 313 4.15 -12.48 -2.27
N LYS A 314 3.67 -13.55 -1.61
CA LYS A 314 4.45 -14.40 -0.73
C LYS A 314 4.74 -15.75 -1.40
N TYR A 315 6.01 -16.10 -1.49
CA TYR A 315 6.54 -17.29 -2.16
C TYR A 315 7.15 -18.26 -1.14
N CYS A 316 7.06 -19.56 -1.46
CA CYS A 316 7.77 -20.59 -0.70
C CYS A 316 9.26 -20.58 -1.06
N GLU A 317 10.13 -20.18 -0.14
CA GLU A 317 11.57 -20.03 -0.40
C GLU A 317 12.32 -21.38 -0.53
N GLU A 318 11.69 -22.50 -0.19
CA GLU A 318 12.25 -23.86 -0.33
C GLU A 318 12.56 -24.25 -1.78
N ALA A 319 11.84 -23.66 -2.71
CA ALA A 319 12.13 -23.72 -4.13
C ALA A 319 12.63 -22.34 -4.56
N GLN A 320 13.64 -22.30 -5.44
CA GLN A 320 14.15 -21.03 -5.98
C GLN A 320 13.02 -20.28 -6.67
N ALA A 321 12.43 -19.33 -5.96
CA ALA A 321 11.34 -18.51 -6.46
C ALA A 321 11.90 -17.44 -7.39
N GLU A 322 11.24 -17.25 -8.53
CA GLU A 322 11.54 -16.21 -9.51
C GLU A 322 10.30 -15.30 -9.60
N PRO A 323 10.18 -14.28 -8.74
CA PRO A 323 8.92 -13.55 -8.56
C PRO A 323 8.49 -12.71 -9.77
N PHE A 324 9.44 -12.36 -10.63
CA PHE A 324 9.26 -11.33 -11.65
C PHE A 324 9.16 -11.93 -13.06
N ASP A 325 8.32 -11.32 -13.90
CA ASP A 325 8.17 -11.66 -15.31
C ASP A 325 9.29 -11.08 -16.18
N SER A 326 9.18 -11.27 -17.51
CA SER A 326 10.16 -10.73 -18.47
C SER A 326 10.20 -9.20 -18.54
N SER A 327 9.16 -8.54 -18.07
CA SER A 327 9.10 -7.08 -17.93
C SER A 327 9.63 -6.61 -16.58
N ASN A 328 10.16 -7.52 -15.75
CA ASN A 328 10.59 -7.26 -14.38
C ASN A 328 9.44 -6.70 -13.51
N ASP A 329 8.18 -7.07 -13.80
CA ASP A 329 7.03 -6.81 -12.92
C ASP A 329 6.68 -8.09 -12.14
N LEU A 330 5.99 -7.96 -11.00
CA LEU A 330 5.60 -9.14 -10.22
C LEU A 330 4.60 -10.00 -11.02
N ASP A 331 4.95 -11.28 -11.20
CA ASP A 331 4.20 -12.22 -12.00
C ASP A 331 3.03 -12.83 -11.22
N ALA A 332 1.82 -12.35 -11.52
CA ALA A 332 0.58 -12.88 -10.95
C ALA A 332 0.31 -14.34 -11.36
N SER A 333 0.82 -14.79 -12.52
CA SER A 333 0.63 -16.14 -13.02
C SER A 333 1.58 -17.17 -12.40
N ASN A 334 2.59 -16.71 -11.65
CA ASN A 334 3.56 -17.57 -10.96
C ASN A 334 2.97 -18.22 -9.70
N LYS A 335 1.83 -18.90 -9.83
CA LYS A 335 1.09 -19.57 -8.75
C LYS A 335 1.76 -20.86 -8.29
N TYR A 336 1.75 -21.07 -6.98
CA TYR A 336 2.26 -22.28 -6.36
C TYR A 336 1.51 -23.53 -6.86
N ASN A 337 2.29 -24.54 -7.25
CA ASN A 337 1.81 -25.89 -7.47
C ASN A 337 2.87 -26.87 -6.98
N ALA A 338 2.53 -27.71 -6.01
CA ALA A 338 3.46 -28.65 -5.38
C ALA A 338 4.22 -29.58 -6.36
N THR A 339 3.67 -29.81 -7.56
CA THR A 339 4.29 -30.70 -8.57
C THR A 339 4.96 -29.93 -9.71
N THR A 340 4.30 -28.90 -10.25
CA THR A 340 4.75 -28.22 -11.48
C THR A 340 5.40 -26.86 -11.23
N ASN A 341 5.12 -26.22 -10.10
CA ASN A 341 5.67 -24.91 -9.76
C ASN A 341 5.82 -24.72 -8.24
N PRO A 342 6.72 -25.48 -7.58
CA PRO A 342 6.86 -25.42 -6.12
C PRO A 342 7.45 -24.10 -5.60
N GLY A 343 8.01 -23.26 -6.49
CA GLY A 343 8.55 -21.93 -6.16
C GLY A 343 7.58 -20.78 -6.47
N GLY A 344 6.34 -21.07 -6.85
CA GLY A 344 5.32 -20.05 -7.06
C GLY A 344 4.82 -19.43 -5.76
N TRP A 345 4.10 -18.32 -5.88
CA TRP A 345 3.44 -17.68 -4.75
C TRP A 345 2.30 -18.55 -4.25
N ALA A 346 2.20 -18.73 -2.93
CA ALA A 346 1.31 -19.71 -2.32
C ALA A 346 0.21 -19.07 -1.45
N SER A 347 0.51 -17.90 -0.90
CA SER A 347 -0.36 -17.15 0.03
C SER A 347 -0.82 -15.85 -0.62
N ASP A 348 -0.94 -14.77 0.15
CA ASP A 348 -1.48 -13.49 -0.33
C ASP A 348 -0.76 -12.96 -1.58
N PHE A 349 -1.55 -12.70 -2.63
CA PHE A 349 -1.19 -11.78 -3.72
C PHE A 349 -2.00 -10.51 -3.58
N THR A 350 -1.37 -9.34 -3.69
CA THR A 350 -2.01 -8.03 -3.57
C THR A 350 -1.66 -7.17 -4.78
N ASP A 351 -2.65 -6.52 -5.39
CA ASP A 351 -2.54 -5.46 -6.39
C ASP A 351 -3.17 -4.19 -5.79
N PHE A 352 -2.38 -3.13 -5.66
CA PHE A 352 -2.82 -1.84 -5.17
C PHE A 352 -2.51 -0.76 -6.20
N ARG A 353 -3.47 0.11 -6.49
CA ARG A 353 -3.35 1.17 -7.49
C ARG A 353 -3.79 2.49 -6.93
N GLY A 354 -3.15 3.55 -7.39
CA GLY A 354 -3.56 4.91 -7.06
C GLY A 354 -3.32 5.85 -8.23
N ASN A 355 -4.27 6.75 -8.45
CA ASN A 355 -4.14 7.90 -9.32
C ASN A 355 -4.61 9.13 -8.56
N PHE A 356 -3.69 10.01 -8.21
CA PHE A 356 -3.97 11.11 -7.31
C PHE A 356 -3.12 12.34 -7.58
N ASN A 357 -3.63 13.49 -7.16
CA ASN A 357 -2.88 14.74 -7.14
C ASN A 357 -1.99 14.78 -5.88
N PRO A 358 -0.66 14.87 -5.98
CA PRO A 358 0.24 14.79 -4.82
C PRO A 358 0.10 15.97 -3.84
N ASP A 359 -0.42 17.12 -4.27
CA ASP A 359 -0.59 18.30 -3.41
C ASP A 359 -1.83 18.19 -2.50
N THR A 360 -2.83 17.41 -2.93
CA THR A 360 -4.16 17.33 -2.28
C THR A 360 -4.57 15.92 -1.88
N LEU A 361 -3.90 14.92 -2.44
CA LEU A 361 -4.25 13.49 -2.42
C LEU A 361 -5.67 13.14 -2.88
N VAL A 362 -6.33 14.08 -3.57
CA VAL A 362 -7.59 13.85 -4.27
C VAL A 362 -7.31 12.90 -5.43
N GLY A 363 -8.12 11.85 -5.55
CA GLY A 363 -7.86 10.78 -6.50
C GLY A 363 -8.64 9.51 -6.24
N THR A 364 -8.30 8.47 -6.99
CA THR A 364 -8.89 7.14 -6.89
C THR A 364 -7.84 6.13 -6.47
N TYR A 365 -8.23 5.21 -5.60
CA TYR A 365 -7.40 4.17 -5.01
C TYR A 365 -8.14 2.83 -5.15
N SER A 366 -7.43 1.76 -5.46
CA SER A 366 -8.01 0.42 -5.50
C SER A 366 -7.05 -0.61 -4.93
N ALA A 367 -7.57 -1.56 -4.18
CA ALA A 367 -6.83 -2.70 -3.68
C ALA A 367 -7.58 -3.99 -4.05
N ALA A 368 -6.87 -4.94 -4.63
CA ALA A 368 -7.36 -6.29 -4.84
C ALA A 368 -6.40 -7.27 -4.19
N TRP A 369 -6.91 -8.21 -3.42
CA TRP A 369 -6.08 -9.27 -2.85
C TRP A 369 -6.72 -10.63 -2.98
N GLN A 370 -5.87 -11.63 -3.20
CA GLN A 370 -6.24 -13.02 -3.31
C GLN A 370 -5.47 -13.78 -2.23
N ALA A 371 -6.19 -14.48 -1.36
CA ALA A 371 -5.61 -15.06 -0.15
C ALA A 371 -4.67 -16.26 -0.42
N GLY A 372 -4.81 -16.89 -1.58
CA GLY A 372 -3.93 -17.99 -1.98
C GLY A 372 -4.04 -18.35 -3.46
N ALA A 373 -3.09 -19.16 -3.93
CA ALA A 373 -2.95 -19.52 -5.33
C ALA A 373 -4.13 -20.32 -5.91
N LEU A 374 -4.95 -20.95 -5.04
CA LEU A 374 -6.10 -21.76 -5.44
C LEU A 374 -7.43 -21.00 -5.38
N ASP A 375 -7.39 -19.76 -4.89
CA ASP A 375 -8.53 -18.87 -4.91
C ASP A 375 -8.82 -18.42 -6.35
N SER A 376 -10.09 -18.22 -6.69
CA SER A 376 -10.56 -17.82 -8.02
C SER A 376 -11.01 -16.37 -8.11
N ASN A 377 -11.08 -15.66 -6.98
CA ASN A 377 -11.58 -14.30 -6.91
C ASN A 377 -10.72 -13.43 -6.01
N THR A 378 -10.48 -12.21 -6.45
CA THR A 378 -9.94 -11.19 -5.55
C THR A 378 -11.03 -10.67 -4.64
N ARG A 379 -10.66 -10.31 -3.41
CA ARG A 379 -11.40 -9.32 -2.64
C ARG A 379 -10.97 -7.95 -3.16
N ALA A 380 -11.91 -7.16 -3.64
CA ALA A 380 -11.66 -5.89 -4.31
C ALA A 380 -12.27 -4.75 -3.51
N PHE A 381 -11.45 -3.73 -3.26
CA PHE A 381 -11.79 -2.52 -2.54
C PHE A 381 -11.45 -1.33 -3.41
N LEU A 382 -12.38 -0.41 -3.63
CA LEU A 382 -12.17 0.82 -4.39
C LEU A 382 -12.53 2.00 -3.53
N ALA A 383 -11.80 3.09 -3.63
CA ALA A 383 -12.15 4.33 -2.99
C ALA A 383 -11.79 5.53 -3.85
N GLN A 384 -12.55 6.59 -3.68
CA GLN A 384 -12.28 7.88 -4.29
C GLN A 384 -12.40 8.96 -3.23
N ILE A 385 -11.49 9.93 -3.31
CA ILE A 385 -11.62 11.22 -2.64
C ILE A 385 -11.82 12.27 -3.70
N GLU A 386 -12.81 13.12 -3.49
CA GLU A 386 -13.12 14.26 -4.33
C GLU A 386 -12.96 15.57 -3.55
N SER A 387 -12.78 16.66 -4.28
CA SER A 387 -12.72 18.00 -3.74
C SER A 387 -13.61 18.92 -4.56
N ALA A 388 -14.57 19.57 -3.90
CA ALA A 388 -15.43 20.59 -4.48
C ALA A 388 -15.54 21.76 -3.52
N ASP A 389 -15.29 22.99 -3.99
CA ASP A 389 -15.39 24.22 -3.19
C ASP A 389 -14.64 24.15 -1.84
N GLN A 390 -13.46 23.50 -1.81
CA GLN A 390 -12.66 23.25 -0.61
C GLN A 390 -13.34 22.39 0.47
N THR A 391 -14.35 21.60 0.08
CA THR A 391 -14.89 20.49 0.86
C THR A 391 -14.33 19.19 0.28
N TYR A 392 -13.97 18.26 1.16
CA TYR A 392 -13.46 16.95 0.77
C TYR A 392 -14.47 15.90 1.21
N ASN A 393 -14.82 15.02 0.29
CA ASN A 393 -15.67 13.88 0.53
C ASN A 393 -15.13 12.68 -0.24
N GLY A 394 -15.69 11.51 0.01
CA GLY A 394 -15.28 10.32 -0.70
C GLY A 394 -16.22 9.16 -0.44
N CYS A 395 -16.10 8.12 -1.25
CA CYS A 395 -16.79 6.87 -1.05
C CYS A 395 -15.82 5.73 -1.26
N GLY A 396 -15.94 4.70 -0.42
CA GLY A 396 -15.32 3.41 -0.68
C GLY A 396 -16.35 2.33 -0.89
N TYR A 397 -15.94 1.33 -1.65
CA TYR A 397 -16.73 0.23 -2.14
C TYR A 397 -15.97 -1.07 -1.95
N TYR A 398 -16.69 -2.13 -1.70
CA TYR A 398 -16.12 -3.46 -1.58
C TYR A 398 -16.98 -4.53 -2.22
N GLY A 399 -16.31 -5.47 -2.86
CA GLY A 399 -16.87 -6.75 -3.26
C GLY A 399 -15.79 -7.69 -3.74
N PHE A 400 -16.15 -8.61 -4.63
CA PHE A 400 -15.25 -9.59 -5.21
C PHE A 400 -15.01 -9.27 -6.67
N GLY A 401 -13.75 -9.42 -7.08
CA GLY A 401 -13.27 -9.17 -8.42
C GLY A 401 -12.86 -10.46 -9.13
N PRO A 402 -12.30 -10.34 -10.35
CA PRO A 402 -11.70 -11.47 -11.04
C PRO A 402 -10.42 -11.94 -10.32
N ASP A 403 -9.87 -13.06 -10.78
CA ASP A 403 -8.55 -13.57 -10.38
C ASP A 403 -7.44 -12.52 -10.61
N VAL A 404 -6.38 -12.57 -9.81
CA VAL A 404 -5.25 -11.63 -9.91
C VAL A 404 -4.52 -11.63 -11.26
N GLU A 405 -4.64 -12.71 -12.03
CA GLU A 405 -4.09 -12.81 -13.39
C GLU A 405 -4.94 -12.08 -14.43
N ASP A 406 -6.19 -11.72 -14.12
CA ASP A 406 -7.07 -11.07 -15.08
C ASP A 406 -6.64 -9.63 -15.34
N THR A 407 -6.71 -9.22 -16.60
CA THR A 407 -6.50 -7.83 -17.04
C THR A 407 -7.37 -6.80 -16.31
N ASN A 408 -8.51 -7.23 -15.78
CA ASN A 408 -9.50 -6.43 -15.07
C ASN A 408 -9.35 -6.53 -13.54
N VAL A 409 -8.26 -7.10 -13.01
CA VAL A 409 -7.98 -7.12 -11.57
C VAL A 409 -8.08 -5.71 -10.98
N GLY A 410 -8.67 -5.62 -9.79
CA GLY A 410 -9.06 -4.36 -9.16
C GLY A 410 -10.52 -3.95 -9.40
N ASN A 411 -11.20 -4.49 -10.41
CA ASN A 411 -12.64 -4.27 -10.58
C ASN A 411 -13.46 -5.09 -9.58
N ILE A 412 -14.56 -4.52 -9.09
CA ILE A 412 -15.60 -5.28 -8.39
C ILE A 412 -16.56 -5.85 -9.44
N SER A 413 -16.69 -7.17 -9.46
CA SER A 413 -17.59 -7.92 -10.34
C SER A 413 -18.91 -8.28 -9.68
N GLY A 414 -18.99 -8.18 -8.35
CA GLY A 414 -20.19 -8.40 -7.55
C GLY A 414 -19.86 -8.79 -6.10
N MET A 415 -20.84 -9.33 -5.39
CA MET A 415 -20.65 -9.84 -4.02
C MET A 415 -20.75 -11.37 -3.96
N ILE A 416 -19.86 -11.97 -3.15
CA ILE A 416 -19.96 -13.34 -2.67
C ILE A 416 -20.33 -13.25 -1.19
N CYS A 417 -21.56 -13.60 -0.83
CA CYS A 417 -22.01 -13.43 0.55
C CYS A 417 -21.55 -14.57 1.47
N ASN A 418 -21.20 -15.73 0.93
CA ASN A 418 -20.70 -16.85 1.73
C ASN A 418 -19.47 -17.52 1.09
N TRP A 419 -18.33 -16.86 1.23
CA TRP A 419 -17.05 -17.35 0.73
C TRP A 419 -16.49 -18.55 1.51
N ALA A 420 -16.52 -18.47 2.85
CA ALA A 420 -15.83 -19.43 3.73
C ALA A 420 -16.75 -20.11 4.77
N GLY A 421 -18.06 -19.81 4.76
CA GLY A 421 -19.03 -20.39 5.68
C GLY A 421 -19.74 -21.66 5.16
N PRO A 422 -20.69 -22.20 5.94
CA PRO A 422 -21.34 -23.46 5.61
C PRO A 422 -21.94 -23.49 4.20
N GLY A 423 -21.62 -24.53 3.42
CA GLY A 423 -22.07 -24.68 2.03
C GLY A 423 -21.27 -23.91 0.98
N ASN A 424 -20.38 -22.98 1.37
CA ASN A 424 -19.41 -22.24 0.53
C ASN A 424 -19.83 -22.07 -0.93
N SER A 425 -20.59 -21.00 -1.23
CA SER A 425 -21.01 -20.69 -2.59
C SER A 425 -20.22 -19.53 -3.15
N HIS A 426 -19.35 -19.81 -4.13
CA HIS A 426 -18.55 -18.79 -4.83
C HIS A 426 -19.21 -18.31 -6.13
N THR A 427 -20.39 -18.83 -6.46
CA THR A 427 -21.08 -18.52 -7.72
C THR A 427 -22.60 -18.58 -7.61
N PRO A 428 -23.33 -17.73 -8.37
CA PRO A 428 -22.83 -16.58 -9.11
C PRO A 428 -22.55 -15.38 -8.20
N LEU A 429 -21.68 -14.48 -8.64
CA LEU A 429 -21.56 -13.15 -8.05
C LEU A 429 -22.89 -12.41 -8.17
N THR A 430 -23.45 -11.97 -7.05
CA THR A 430 -24.62 -11.10 -7.08
C THR A 430 -24.22 -9.72 -7.57
N GLN A 431 -25.10 -9.04 -8.32
CA GLN A 431 -24.84 -7.69 -8.85
C GLN A 431 -25.00 -6.62 -7.76
N LYS A 432 -24.28 -6.83 -6.66
CA LYS A 432 -24.31 -6.05 -5.43
C LYS A 432 -22.91 -5.61 -5.04
N VAL A 433 -22.82 -4.61 -4.17
CA VAL A 433 -21.58 -4.07 -3.64
C VAL A 433 -21.82 -3.42 -2.28
N GLN A 434 -20.82 -3.45 -1.40
CA GLN A 434 -20.84 -2.64 -0.18
C GLN A 434 -20.40 -1.21 -0.48
N ARG A 435 -20.97 -0.21 0.20
CA ARG A 435 -20.56 1.21 0.09
C ARG A 435 -20.54 1.89 1.45
N GLN A 436 -19.52 2.70 1.68
CA GLN A 436 -19.50 3.70 2.75
C GLN A 436 -18.93 5.01 2.23
N CYS A 437 -19.72 6.09 2.34
CA CYS A 437 -19.26 7.44 2.01
C CYS A 437 -18.91 8.24 3.26
N VAL A 438 -18.00 9.19 3.09
CA VAL A 438 -17.42 9.99 4.16
C VAL A 438 -17.25 11.45 3.75
N ASP A 439 -17.35 12.33 4.73
CA ASP A 439 -17.08 13.76 4.59
C ASP A 439 -15.96 14.17 5.55
N PHE A 440 -15.07 15.06 5.09
CA PHE A 440 -14.02 15.59 5.94
C PHE A 440 -14.52 16.79 6.74
N ASN A 441 -14.59 16.64 8.06
CA ASN A 441 -14.95 17.72 8.95
C ASN A 441 -13.74 18.64 9.19
N ARG A 442 -13.74 19.81 8.54
CA ARG A 442 -12.62 20.78 8.64
C ARG A 442 -12.44 21.38 10.03
N THR A 443 -13.44 21.30 10.91
CA THR A 443 -13.37 21.83 12.29
C THR A 443 -12.67 20.83 13.21
N THR A 444 -13.08 19.57 13.16
CA THR A 444 -12.53 18.49 14.00
C THR A 444 -11.30 17.83 13.36
N LYS A 445 -11.06 18.07 12.07
CA LYS A 445 -9.98 17.48 11.25
C LYS A 445 -10.04 15.95 11.15
N VAL A 446 -11.25 15.40 11.15
CA VAL A 446 -11.50 13.95 11.01
C VAL A 446 -12.48 13.67 9.89
N TRP A 447 -12.41 12.47 9.35
CA TRP A 447 -13.41 11.94 8.43
C TRP A 447 -14.61 11.41 9.21
N GLU A 448 -15.82 11.68 8.73
CA GLU A 448 -17.08 11.27 9.34
C GLU A 448 -17.92 10.50 8.32
N SER A 449 -18.60 9.43 8.75
CA SER A 449 -19.46 8.64 7.86
C SER A 449 -20.73 9.40 7.50
N ASP A 450 -21.12 9.36 6.22
CA ASP A 450 -22.47 9.72 5.81
C ASP A 450 -23.41 8.51 6.01
N ALA A 451 -24.22 8.58 7.07
CA ALA A 451 -25.18 7.53 7.41
C ALA A 451 -26.22 7.28 6.31
N ALA A 452 -26.53 8.26 5.47
CA ALA A 452 -27.48 8.09 4.37
C ALA A 452 -26.90 7.30 3.18
N LEU A 453 -25.57 7.21 3.09
CA LEU A 453 -24.84 6.54 2.01
C LEU A 453 -24.09 5.29 2.51
N LEU A 454 -24.56 4.71 3.63
CA LEU A 454 -24.02 3.51 4.24
C LEU A 454 -24.80 2.27 3.78
N ASN A 455 -24.14 1.40 3.01
CA ASN A 455 -24.68 0.17 2.41
C ASN A 455 -23.74 -1.01 2.68
N ILE A 456 -23.71 -1.51 3.93
CA ILE A 456 -22.69 -2.49 4.38
C ILE A 456 -23.31 -3.69 5.10
N SER A 457 -24.62 -3.63 5.39
CA SER A 457 -25.33 -4.66 6.16
C SER A 457 -25.85 -5.75 5.22
N TYR A 458 -25.47 -7.00 5.48
CA TYR A 458 -26.01 -8.19 4.85
C TYR A 458 -25.71 -9.42 5.72
N ALA A 459 -26.42 -10.53 5.51
CA ALA A 459 -26.14 -11.80 6.19
C ALA A 459 -25.21 -12.67 5.34
N PRO A 460 -24.14 -13.28 5.90
CA PRO A 460 -23.16 -14.05 5.13
C PRO A 460 -23.67 -15.45 4.77
N THR A 461 -24.72 -15.52 3.95
CA THR A 461 -25.39 -16.77 3.54
C THR A 461 -25.17 -17.07 2.05
N ASN A 462 -25.54 -18.27 1.61
CA ASN A 462 -25.47 -18.64 0.19
C ASN A 462 -26.42 -17.80 -0.70
N ASP A 463 -27.38 -17.08 -0.11
CA ASP A 463 -28.25 -16.14 -0.79
C ASP A 463 -28.07 -14.71 -0.23
N CYS A 464 -27.45 -13.83 -1.03
CA CYS A 464 -27.29 -12.44 -0.64
C CYS A 464 -28.61 -11.70 -0.41
N GLU A 465 -29.74 -12.19 -0.94
CA GLU A 465 -31.05 -11.55 -0.86
C GLU A 465 -31.92 -12.07 0.29
N ILE A 466 -31.38 -12.92 1.18
CA ILE A 466 -32.08 -13.37 2.37
C ILE A 466 -32.50 -12.15 3.20
N ASN A 467 -33.81 -12.03 3.44
CA ASN A 467 -34.41 -10.89 4.10
C ASN A 467 -35.34 -11.27 5.26
N ASN A 468 -35.39 -12.55 5.66
CA ASN A 468 -36.43 -13.04 6.56
C ASN A 468 -36.11 -14.31 7.38
N GLU A 469 -34.85 -14.71 7.56
CA GLU A 469 -34.57 -15.91 8.37
C GLU A 469 -33.82 -15.59 9.66
N THR A 470 -34.15 -16.36 10.70
CA THR A 470 -33.57 -16.36 12.04
C THR A 470 -32.13 -16.91 11.99
N SER A 471 -31.24 -16.26 11.25
CA SER A 471 -29.81 -16.56 11.28
C SER A 471 -29.21 -15.91 12.53
N THR A 472 -28.68 -16.71 13.45
CA THR A 472 -27.86 -16.21 14.56
C THR A 472 -26.40 -16.28 14.14
N HIS A 473 -25.69 -15.16 14.20
CA HIS A 473 -24.24 -15.09 14.06
C HIS A 473 -23.71 -14.42 15.33
N ASP A 474 -22.86 -15.04 16.13
CA ASP A 474 -22.33 -14.38 17.33
C ASP A 474 -20.96 -13.76 17.01
N GLY A 475 -20.92 -12.45 16.75
CA GLY A 475 -19.66 -11.73 16.65
C GLY A 475 -19.10 -11.50 18.04
N GLY A 476 -17.98 -12.17 18.37
CA GLY A 476 -17.28 -12.13 19.67
C GLY A 476 -16.72 -10.77 20.12
N GLY A 477 -17.19 -9.67 19.53
CA GLY A 477 -16.97 -8.31 19.96
C GLY A 477 -17.85 -7.39 19.12
N VAL A 478 -18.85 -6.77 19.76
CA VAL A 478 -19.72 -5.70 19.22
C VAL A 478 -20.83 -6.10 18.24
N ALA A 479 -20.71 -7.25 17.55
CA ALA A 479 -21.76 -7.79 16.67
C ALA A 479 -22.31 -9.14 17.16
N SER A 480 -22.72 -9.22 18.43
CA SER A 480 -23.48 -10.38 18.92
C SER A 480 -24.88 -10.34 18.30
N PHE A 481 -25.15 -11.20 17.30
CA PHE A 481 -26.49 -11.37 16.73
C PHE A 481 -27.22 -12.50 17.47
N ASP A 482 -27.37 -12.31 18.78
CA ASP A 482 -28.19 -13.15 19.66
C ASP A 482 -29.69 -12.98 19.33
N GLY A 483 -30.21 -13.87 18.48
CA GLY A 483 -31.65 -14.12 18.33
C GLY A 483 -32.45 -13.18 17.42
N GLU A 484 -33.40 -13.77 16.67
CA GLU A 484 -34.57 -13.19 15.95
C GLU A 484 -34.42 -11.84 15.20
N THR A 485 -33.21 -11.32 15.00
CA THR A 485 -33.00 -10.02 14.37
C THR A 485 -32.79 -10.24 12.87
N VAL A 486 -33.80 -9.91 12.09
CA VAL A 486 -33.70 -9.88 10.62
C VAL A 486 -32.61 -8.89 10.23
N ILE A 487 -31.52 -9.38 9.62
CA ILE A 487 -30.50 -8.53 9.03
C ILE A 487 -31.02 -8.08 7.65
N PRO A 488 -31.39 -6.80 7.46
CA PRO A 488 -31.79 -6.35 6.14
C PRO A 488 -30.58 -6.37 5.21
N ASN A 489 -30.71 -7.00 4.05
CA ASN A 489 -29.78 -6.77 2.96
C ASN A 489 -29.89 -5.29 2.53
N ASN A 490 -28.83 -4.53 2.78
CA ASN A 490 -28.69 -3.11 2.42
C ASN A 490 -27.52 -2.91 1.45
N LEU A 491 -27.13 -3.94 0.69
CA LEU A 491 -26.11 -3.80 -0.35
C LEU A 491 -26.61 -2.93 -1.51
N LEU A 492 -25.71 -2.10 -2.04
CA LEU A 492 -25.98 -1.25 -3.19
C LEU A 492 -25.99 -2.11 -4.47
N ASP A 493 -26.80 -1.76 -5.46
CA ASP A 493 -26.69 -2.38 -6.79
C ASP A 493 -25.35 -2.00 -7.44
N LEU A 494 -24.65 -2.98 -8.01
CA LEU A 494 -23.34 -2.74 -8.62
C LEU A 494 -23.40 -1.69 -9.74
N SER A 495 -24.53 -1.60 -10.44
CA SER A 495 -24.72 -0.59 -11.51
C SER A 495 -24.79 0.85 -11.01
N GLU A 496 -24.98 1.05 -9.70
CA GLU A 496 -25.00 2.36 -9.05
C GLU A 496 -23.60 2.80 -8.57
N MET A 497 -22.58 1.94 -8.66
CA MET A 497 -21.20 2.29 -8.35
C MET A 497 -20.58 3.07 -9.52
N PRO A 498 -20.22 4.36 -9.36
CA PRO A 498 -19.71 5.18 -10.45
C PRO A 498 -18.18 5.04 -10.64
N LEU A 499 -17.54 4.07 -9.99
CA LEU A 499 -16.09 3.97 -9.87
C LEU A 499 -15.52 2.78 -10.62
N SER A 500 -14.33 2.99 -11.17
CA SER A 500 -13.45 1.97 -11.72
C SER A 500 -12.06 2.12 -11.11
N PRO A 501 -11.28 1.03 -10.99
CA PRO A 501 -9.91 1.13 -10.50
C PRO A 501 -9.06 2.00 -11.45
N PRO A 502 -8.02 2.68 -10.93
CA PRO A 502 -7.06 3.37 -11.78
C PRO A 502 -6.47 2.44 -12.84
N THR A 503 -6.27 2.98 -14.04
CA THR A 503 -5.53 2.28 -15.10
C THR A 503 -4.05 2.24 -14.72
N PRO A 504 -3.40 1.06 -14.71
CA PRO A 504 -1.97 0.96 -14.44
C PRO A 504 -1.14 1.83 -15.40
N PRO A 505 -0.02 2.42 -14.95
CA PRO A 505 0.91 3.08 -15.85
C PRO A 505 1.46 2.10 -16.89
N SER A 506 1.83 2.61 -18.07
CA SER A 506 2.38 1.79 -19.17
C SER A 506 3.76 1.17 -18.87
N GLY A 507 4.37 1.50 -17.74
CA GLY A 507 5.74 1.13 -17.39
C GLY A 507 6.80 1.79 -18.27
N ILE A 508 8.01 1.30 -18.09
CA ILE A 508 9.22 1.57 -18.87
C ILE A 508 9.64 0.32 -19.65
#